data_AF-A0A926JM64-F1
#
_entry.id   AF-A0A926JM64-F1
#
_cell.length_a   1.000
_cell.length_b   1.000
_cell.length_c   1.000
_cell.angle_alpha   90.00
_cell.angle_beta   90.00
_cell.angle_gamma   90.00
#
_symmetry.space_group_name_H-M   'P 1'
#
loop_
_entity.id
_entity.type
_entity.pdbx_description
1 polymer ?
#
loop_
_entity_poly.entity_id
_entity_poly.type
_entity_poly.pdbx_seq_one_letter_code
_entity_poly.pdbx_strand_id
1 'polypeptide(L)'
;MSKQPIHYMVTMPDGTVPPTSSSTAPFTTINLTEHVGQAVDHPTPGRPWYDEGPFSYFRTYTQRGVGEVLDRRVEWPVEWPVRLWVVEPLGQTGNWDTKYYPYWVLCHQLKVVEETEIWRAFGHRGKKVMDLIDRQLPDLARQWAEEWTADPDGTRRRYDAWSERLDDTRALSDWVHFKARYSRREAAKEVAQKLSRAAAEQAVTAMGADKDAVDAISLRAWCLTAGQLMHDRICRGDYEKSIRALLLGTALDTNAPALACA
;
A
#
# COMPACT_ATOMS: atom_id res chain seq x y z
N MET A 1 -29.00 -0.03 -21.61
CA MET A 1 -28.59 0.38 -20.26
C MET A 1 -27.07 0.38 -20.22
N SER A 2 -26.41 1.51 -19.94
CA SER A 2 -24.95 1.48 -19.71
C SER A 2 -24.69 0.66 -18.45
N LYS A 3 -23.69 -0.23 -18.47
CA LYS A 3 -23.23 -0.90 -17.25
C LYS A 3 -22.77 0.19 -16.28
N GLN A 4 -23.23 0.13 -15.02
CA GLN A 4 -22.71 1.04 -14.01
C GLN A 4 -21.20 0.83 -13.83
N PRO A 5 -20.41 1.88 -13.63
CA PRO A 5 -18.97 1.75 -13.47
C PRO A 5 -18.63 0.96 -12.21
N ILE A 6 -17.75 -0.04 -12.35
CA ILE A 6 -17.25 -0.82 -11.21
C ILE A 6 -16.14 -0.05 -10.49
N HIS A 7 -16.36 0.24 -9.21
CA HIS A 7 -15.43 0.96 -8.34
C HIS A 7 -14.97 0.07 -7.17
N TYR A 8 -14.03 0.60 -6.40
CA TYR A 8 -13.44 -0.03 -5.24
C TYR A 8 -13.61 0.82 -3.99
N MET A 9 -13.76 0.16 -2.85
CA MET A 9 -13.82 0.78 -1.54
C MET A 9 -13.16 -0.15 -0.52
N VAL A 10 -12.60 0.41 0.55
CA VAL A 10 -12.11 -0.39 1.68
C VAL A 10 -12.96 -0.19 2.92
N THR A 11 -12.99 -1.21 3.75
CA THR A 11 -13.60 -1.19 5.08
C THR A 11 -12.57 -1.60 6.12
N MET A 12 -12.95 -1.43 7.40
CA MET A 12 -12.27 -2.05 8.52
C MET A 12 -12.23 -3.59 8.36
N PRO A 13 -11.34 -4.29 9.08
CA PRO A 13 -11.16 -5.74 8.90
C PRO A 13 -12.39 -6.58 9.29
N ASP A 14 -13.30 -6.04 10.09
CA ASP A 14 -14.61 -6.65 10.40
C ASP A 14 -15.65 -6.45 9.28
N GLY A 15 -15.33 -5.68 8.23
CA GLY A 15 -16.26 -5.32 7.15
C GLY A 15 -17.01 -4.00 7.37
N THR A 16 -16.77 -3.33 8.51
CA THR A 16 -17.46 -2.10 8.87
C THR A 16 -16.92 -0.90 8.09
N VAL A 17 -17.84 -0.11 7.56
CA VAL A 17 -17.56 1.19 6.96
C VAL A 17 -17.22 2.19 8.07
N PRO A 18 -15.99 2.74 8.14
CA PRO A 18 -15.66 3.73 9.16
C PRO A 18 -16.41 5.05 8.92
N PRO A 19 -16.56 5.92 9.94
CA PRO A 19 -17.25 7.20 9.79
C PRO A 19 -16.42 8.21 8.97
N THR A 20 -17.09 8.99 8.10
CA THR A 20 -16.50 10.09 7.31
C THR A 20 -16.34 11.41 8.07
N SER A 21 -17.01 11.58 9.22
CA SER A 21 -17.03 12.85 9.95
C SER A 21 -16.33 12.73 11.29
N SER A 22 -15.66 13.80 11.72
CA SER A 22 -15.09 13.98 13.06
C SER A 22 -16.13 14.13 14.18
N SER A 23 -17.42 13.89 13.90
CA SER A 23 -18.47 13.95 14.90
C SER A 23 -18.27 12.86 15.97
N THR A 24 -18.62 13.19 17.20
CA THR A 24 -18.46 12.34 18.40
C THR A 24 -19.76 11.65 18.81
N ALA A 25 -20.82 11.79 18.00
CA ALA A 25 -22.10 11.15 18.24
C ALA A 25 -22.05 9.64 17.88
N PRO A 26 -22.89 8.79 18.51
CA PRO A 26 -23.03 7.40 18.09
C PRO A 26 -23.54 7.35 16.64
N PHE A 27 -22.69 6.88 15.73
CA PHE A 27 -23.06 6.67 14.34
C PHE A 27 -23.70 5.29 14.18
N THR A 28 -24.71 5.20 13.32
CA THR A 28 -25.06 3.91 12.73
C THR A 28 -23.87 3.46 11.89
N THR A 29 -23.46 2.21 11.97
CA THR A 29 -22.41 1.65 11.11
C THR A 29 -23.04 0.68 10.13
N ILE A 30 -22.36 0.43 9.02
CA ILE A 30 -22.80 -0.54 8.01
C ILE A 30 -21.68 -1.54 7.81
N ASN A 31 -22.02 -2.82 7.82
CA ASN A 31 -21.09 -3.90 7.51
C ASN A 31 -21.35 -4.42 6.09
N LEU A 32 -20.41 -4.19 5.16
CA LEU A 32 -20.62 -4.57 3.75
C LEU A 32 -20.75 -6.09 3.54
N THR A 33 -20.27 -6.91 4.48
CA THR A 33 -20.42 -8.37 4.45
C THR A 33 -21.87 -8.81 4.45
N GLU A 34 -22.73 -8.07 5.14
CA GLU A 34 -24.15 -8.40 5.30
C GLU A 34 -25.01 -7.94 4.11
N HIS A 35 -24.40 -7.18 3.19
CA HIS A 35 -25.11 -6.46 2.13
C HIS A 35 -24.62 -6.79 0.73
N VAL A 36 -23.87 -7.88 0.55
CA VAL A 36 -23.46 -8.35 -0.79
C VAL A 36 -24.67 -8.56 -1.70
N GLY A 37 -24.65 -7.95 -2.88
CA GLY A 37 -25.75 -7.94 -3.85
C GLY A 37 -26.82 -6.87 -3.60
N GLN A 38 -26.75 -6.11 -2.49
CA GLN A 38 -27.76 -5.13 -2.07
C GLN A 38 -27.27 -3.69 -2.26
N ALA A 39 -28.22 -2.77 -2.41
CA ALA A 39 -27.97 -1.34 -2.31
C ALA A 39 -28.02 -0.92 -0.83
N VAL A 40 -27.03 -0.13 -0.41
CA VAL A 40 -26.91 0.42 0.95
C VAL A 40 -26.73 1.93 0.88
N ASP A 41 -27.43 2.63 1.76
CA ASP A 41 -27.25 4.06 1.97
C ASP A 41 -26.05 4.33 2.88
N HIS A 42 -25.44 5.50 2.80
CA HIS A 42 -24.39 5.90 3.72
C HIS A 42 -24.97 5.97 5.15
N PRO A 43 -24.29 5.47 6.20
CA PRO A 43 -24.83 5.46 7.56
C PRO A 43 -25.27 6.84 8.08
N THR A 44 -24.67 7.88 7.55
CA THR A 44 -24.98 9.28 7.79
C THR A 44 -25.04 10.01 6.45
N PRO A 45 -26.16 10.00 5.71
CA PRO A 45 -26.24 10.79 4.49
C PRO A 45 -26.37 12.26 4.90
N GLY A 46 -25.37 13.08 4.56
CA GLY A 46 -25.41 14.52 4.82
C GLY A 46 -26.58 15.24 4.14
N ARG A 47 -26.76 16.54 4.38
CA ARG A 47 -27.70 17.37 3.61
C ARG A 47 -27.17 17.64 2.18
N PRO A 48 -28.00 18.06 1.21
CA PRO A 48 -27.51 18.47 -0.10
C PRO A 48 -26.65 19.75 -0.05
N TRP A 49 -25.38 19.63 -0.48
CA TRP A 49 -24.42 20.61 -1.06
C TRP A 49 -24.20 22.04 -0.54
N TYR A 50 -24.94 22.60 0.43
CA TYR A 50 -24.80 24.03 0.75
C TYR A 50 -23.91 24.39 1.96
N ASP A 51 -23.44 23.44 2.79
CA ASP A 51 -22.63 23.70 4.00
C ASP A 51 -21.60 22.60 4.36
N GLU A 52 -20.31 22.82 4.07
CA GLU A 52 -19.16 21.88 4.12
C GLU A 52 -18.83 21.16 5.46
N GLY A 53 -19.59 21.33 6.54
CA GLY A 53 -19.21 20.87 7.89
C GLY A 53 -19.58 19.42 8.28
N PRO A 54 -20.81 18.92 7.99
CA PRO A 54 -21.25 17.61 8.48
C PRO A 54 -21.51 16.56 7.38
N PHE A 55 -20.90 16.70 6.19
CA PHE A 55 -21.15 15.77 5.09
C PHE A 55 -20.52 14.40 5.31
N SER A 56 -21.24 13.36 4.87
CA SER A 56 -20.80 11.97 4.99
C SER A 56 -21.27 11.21 3.75
N TYR A 57 -20.33 10.52 3.12
CA TYR A 57 -20.45 9.95 1.78
C TYR A 57 -19.56 8.71 1.66
N PHE A 58 -19.94 7.77 0.80
CA PHE A 58 -19.01 6.71 0.43
C PHE A 58 -17.91 7.27 -0.46
N ARG A 59 -16.67 7.05 -0.05
CA ARG A 59 -15.46 7.31 -0.84
C ARG A 59 -15.14 6.07 -1.66
N THR A 60 -15.48 6.11 -2.95
CA THR A 60 -15.20 5.04 -3.90
C THR A 60 -14.11 5.44 -4.89
N TYR A 61 -13.39 4.46 -5.42
CA TYR A 61 -12.25 4.65 -6.29
C TYR A 61 -12.44 3.90 -7.61
N THR A 62 -12.22 4.59 -8.71
CA THR A 62 -12.21 3.95 -10.03
C THR A 62 -11.13 2.86 -10.10
N GLN A 63 -11.24 1.95 -11.05
CA GLN A 63 -10.21 0.94 -11.31
C GLN A 63 -8.80 1.53 -11.50
N ARG A 64 -8.68 2.73 -12.08
CA ARG A 64 -7.38 3.39 -12.28
C ARG A 64 -6.78 3.99 -11.02
N GLY A 65 -7.60 4.24 -9.98
CA GLY A 65 -7.16 4.80 -8.70
C GLY A 65 -7.28 3.84 -7.54
N VAL A 66 -7.46 2.54 -7.78
CA VAL A 66 -7.59 1.53 -6.72
C VAL A 66 -6.41 1.54 -5.76
N GLY A 67 -5.22 1.98 -6.17
CA GLY A 67 -4.06 2.08 -5.27
C GLY A 67 -4.11 3.25 -4.30
N GLU A 68 -5.00 4.20 -4.50
CA GLU A 68 -5.26 5.30 -3.56
C GLU A 68 -6.36 4.93 -2.54
N VAL A 69 -7.02 3.77 -2.69
CA VAL A 69 -8.06 3.30 -1.76
C VAL A 69 -7.55 3.16 -0.31
N LEU A 70 -6.24 2.99 -0.16
CA LEU A 70 -5.53 2.82 1.11
C LEU A 70 -5.12 4.13 1.78
N ASP A 71 -5.54 5.27 1.21
CA ASP A 71 -5.17 6.60 1.70
C ASP A 71 -5.70 6.82 3.12
N ARG A 72 -4.79 7.06 4.06
CA ARG A 72 -5.08 7.23 5.49
C ARG A 72 -5.26 8.69 5.91
N ARG A 73 -5.33 9.63 4.97
CA ARG A 73 -5.44 11.06 5.29
C ARG A 73 -6.77 11.39 5.98
N VAL A 74 -6.64 12.17 7.06
CA VAL A 74 -7.53 12.89 8.01
C VAL A 74 -9.06 12.64 8.02
N GLU A 75 -9.71 12.39 6.89
CA GLU A 75 -11.17 12.28 6.81
C GLU A 75 -11.67 10.83 6.89
N TRP A 76 -10.79 9.85 6.66
CA TRP A 76 -11.15 8.42 6.65
C TRP A 76 -9.91 7.56 6.96
N PRO A 77 -9.47 7.48 8.23
CA PRO A 77 -8.28 6.70 8.58
C PRO A 77 -8.58 5.21 8.46
N VAL A 78 -8.16 4.58 7.36
CA VAL A 78 -8.22 3.12 7.22
C VAL A 78 -6.94 2.52 7.77
N GLU A 79 -7.03 1.81 8.88
CA GLU A 79 -5.90 1.08 9.44
C GLU A 79 -5.82 -0.33 8.86
N TRP A 80 -4.61 -0.78 8.55
CA TRP A 80 -4.38 -2.16 8.13
C TRP A 80 -4.53 -3.10 9.35
N PRO A 81 -5.14 -4.29 9.21
CA PRO A 81 -5.65 -4.92 7.99
C PRO A 81 -6.98 -4.34 7.51
N VAL A 82 -7.24 -4.41 6.21
CA VAL A 82 -8.48 -3.88 5.59
C VAL A 82 -9.08 -4.90 4.63
N ARG A 83 -10.36 -4.76 4.34
CA ARG A 83 -11.05 -5.54 3.30
C ARG A 83 -11.33 -4.67 2.09
N LEU A 84 -11.23 -5.23 0.88
CA LEU A 84 -11.45 -4.52 -0.37
C LEU A 84 -12.75 -5.01 -1.02
N TRP A 85 -13.58 -4.06 -1.44
CA TRP A 85 -14.89 -4.32 -1.99
C TRP A 85 -15.00 -3.78 -3.40
N VAL A 86 -15.69 -4.55 -4.24
CA VAL A 86 -16.17 -4.13 -5.55
C VAL A 86 -17.57 -3.55 -5.36
N VAL A 87 -17.78 -2.31 -5.81
CA VAL A 87 -19.04 -1.59 -5.59
C VAL A 87 -19.50 -0.86 -6.84
N GLU A 88 -20.80 -0.68 -6.98
CA GLU A 88 -21.43 0.19 -7.99
C GLU A 88 -21.97 1.44 -7.27
N PRO A 89 -21.36 2.62 -7.43
CA PRO A 89 -21.88 3.84 -6.82
C PRO A 89 -23.23 4.21 -7.46
N LEU A 90 -24.23 4.48 -6.62
CA LEU A 90 -25.58 4.86 -7.02
C LEU A 90 -25.80 6.35 -6.71
N GLY A 91 -26.23 7.11 -7.73
CA GLY A 91 -26.45 8.55 -7.59
C GLY A 91 -25.16 9.30 -7.25
N GLN A 92 -24.18 9.26 -8.16
CA GLN A 92 -22.92 10.00 -8.01
C GLN A 92 -23.20 11.44 -7.62
N THR A 93 -22.69 11.85 -6.45
CA THR A 93 -22.93 13.19 -5.93
C THR A 93 -21.87 14.16 -6.39
N GLY A 94 -20.64 13.68 -6.64
CA GLY A 94 -19.58 14.50 -7.19
C GLY A 94 -18.22 13.82 -7.18
N ASN A 95 -17.20 14.65 -7.33
CA ASN A 95 -15.79 14.33 -7.13
C ASN A 95 -15.17 15.55 -6.44
N TRP A 96 -14.38 15.32 -5.39
CA TRP A 96 -13.74 16.37 -4.58
C TRP A 96 -13.04 17.42 -5.45
N ASP A 97 -12.24 16.96 -6.42
CA ASP A 97 -11.67 17.82 -7.46
C ASP A 97 -11.38 16.96 -8.70
N THR A 98 -12.10 17.20 -9.79
CA THR A 98 -11.93 16.45 -11.04
C THR A 98 -10.55 16.64 -11.68
N LYS A 99 -9.84 17.73 -11.36
CA LYS A 99 -8.48 18.00 -11.83
C LYS A 99 -7.43 17.21 -11.04
N TYR A 100 -7.55 17.16 -9.70
CA TYR A 100 -6.52 16.54 -8.85
C TYR A 100 -6.84 15.08 -8.46
N TYR A 101 -8.11 14.74 -8.31
CA TYR A 101 -8.61 13.43 -7.86
C TYR A 101 -9.62 12.81 -8.84
N PRO A 102 -9.35 12.73 -10.17
CA PRO A 102 -10.31 12.22 -11.16
C PRO A 102 -10.76 10.76 -10.92
N TYR A 103 -10.05 10.04 -10.05
CA TYR A 103 -10.29 8.65 -9.70
C TYR A 103 -11.15 8.47 -8.43
N TRP A 104 -11.47 9.55 -7.73
CA TRP A 104 -12.27 9.56 -6.51
C TRP A 104 -13.73 9.90 -6.87
N VAL A 105 -14.67 9.06 -6.46
CA VAL A 105 -16.09 9.26 -6.71
C VAL A 105 -16.89 9.15 -5.42
N LEU A 106 -17.71 10.17 -5.17
CA LEU A 106 -18.56 10.29 -3.99
C LEU A 106 -19.98 9.86 -4.33
N CYS A 107 -20.60 9.12 -3.41
CA CYS A 107 -22.01 8.74 -3.50
C CYS A 107 -22.62 8.59 -2.10
N HIS A 108 -23.93 8.79 -1.98
CA HIS A 108 -24.66 8.50 -0.74
C HIS A 108 -25.25 7.10 -0.72
N GLN A 109 -25.26 6.41 -1.84
CA GLN A 109 -25.72 5.04 -1.95
C GLN A 109 -24.75 4.26 -2.83
N LEU A 110 -24.50 3.00 -2.50
CA LEU A 110 -23.77 2.09 -3.36
C LEU A 110 -24.44 0.73 -3.35
N LYS A 111 -24.25 -0.03 -4.43
CA LYS A 111 -24.54 -1.46 -4.44
C LYS A 111 -23.26 -2.23 -4.21
N VAL A 112 -23.26 -3.11 -3.20
CA VAL A 112 -22.13 -3.99 -2.91
C VAL A 112 -22.16 -5.14 -3.90
N VAL A 113 -21.11 -5.32 -4.68
CA VAL A 113 -21.05 -6.39 -5.69
C VAL A 113 -20.45 -7.64 -5.06
N GLU A 114 -19.23 -7.54 -4.57
CA GLU A 114 -18.48 -8.65 -3.96
C GLU A 114 -17.31 -8.11 -3.15
N GLU A 115 -16.83 -8.92 -2.21
CA GLU A 115 -15.49 -8.74 -1.67
C GLU A 115 -14.45 -9.20 -2.70
N THR A 116 -13.29 -8.56 -2.72
CA THR A 116 -12.18 -8.98 -3.56
C THR A 116 -10.85 -8.88 -2.83
N GLU A 117 -9.85 -9.47 -3.44
CA GLU A 117 -8.52 -9.58 -2.85
C GLU A 117 -7.83 -8.22 -2.67
N ILE A 118 -7.41 -7.93 -1.43
CA ILE A 118 -6.78 -6.65 -1.06
C ILE A 118 -5.51 -6.35 -1.87
N TRP A 119 -4.81 -7.38 -2.34
CA TRP A 119 -3.61 -7.21 -3.14
C TRP A 119 -3.85 -6.39 -4.40
N ARG A 120 -5.09 -6.30 -4.91
CA ARG A 120 -5.43 -5.47 -6.07
C ARG A 120 -5.13 -3.98 -5.86
N ALA A 121 -5.19 -3.48 -4.61
CA ALA A 121 -4.81 -2.10 -4.30
C ALA A 121 -3.32 -1.81 -4.60
N PHE A 122 -2.46 -2.81 -4.52
CA PHE A 122 -1.04 -2.69 -4.85
C PHE A 122 -0.78 -2.77 -6.37
N GLY A 123 -1.82 -2.93 -7.19
CA GLY A 123 -1.75 -2.96 -8.64
C GLY A 123 -1.41 -4.34 -9.21
N HIS A 124 -0.91 -4.37 -10.45
CA HIS A 124 -0.73 -5.61 -11.22
C HIS A 124 0.18 -6.64 -10.53
N ARG A 125 1.20 -6.17 -9.82
CA ARG A 125 2.13 -7.01 -9.06
C ARG A 125 1.73 -7.16 -7.59
N GLY A 126 0.55 -6.68 -7.21
CA GLY A 126 0.14 -6.61 -5.83
C GLY A 126 0.16 -7.96 -5.13
N LYS A 127 -0.29 -9.03 -5.80
CA LYS A 127 -0.20 -10.39 -5.26
C LYS A 127 1.25 -10.77 -4.90
N LYS A 128 2.18 -10.52 -5.83
CA LYS A 128 3.62 -10.77 -5.61
C LYS A 128 4.20 -9.91 -4.48
N VAL A 129 3.77 -8.66 -4.36
CA VAL A 129 4.19 -7.76 -3.28
C VAL A 129 3.70 -8.27 -1.93
N MET A 130 2.42 -8.67 -1.83
CA MET A 130 1.87 -9.23 -0.60
C MET A 130 2.52 -10.59 -0.26
N ASP A 131 2.69 -11.48 -1.23
CA ASP A 131 3.41 -12.76 -1.03
C ASP A 131 4.86 -12.53 -0.60
N LEU A 132 5.54 -11.50 -1.11
CA LEU A 132 6.88 -11.12 -0.66
C LEU A 132 6.82 -10.69 0.82
N ILE A 133 5.92 -9.77 1.18
CA ILE A 133 5.83 -9.23 2.53
C ILE A 133 5.47 -10.30 3.55
N ASP A 134 4.42 -11.08 3.29
CA ASP A 134 3.82 -11.97 4.27
C ASP A 134 4.57 -13.30 4.40
N ARG A 135 5.21 -13.77 3.32
CA ARG A 135 5.77 -15.14 3.25
C ARG A 135 7.27 -15.21 3.06
N GLN A 136 7.90 -14.22 2.42
CA GLN A 136 9.32 -14.29 2.08
C GLN A 136 10.17 -13.36 2.95
N LEU A 137 9.71 -12.14 3.23
CA LEU A 137 10.47 -11.16 4.00
C LEU A 137 10.88 -11.67 5.38
N PRO A 138 10.04 -12.39 6.16
CA PRO A 138 10.48 -12.90 7.46
C PRO A 138 11.68 -13.86 7.36
N ASP A 139 11.71 -14.76 6.37
CA ASP A 139 12.85 -15.66 6.16
C ASP A 139 14.08 -14.90 5.67
N LEU A 140 13.92 -14.02 4.69
CA LEU A 140 15.01 -13.20 4.16
C LEU A 140 15.63 -12.30 5.24
N ALA A 141 14.79 -11.69 6.07
CA ALA A 141 15.24 -10.81 7.13
C ALA A 141 16.04 -11.56 8.20
N ARG A 142 15.63 -12.80 8.52
CA ARG A 142 16.41 -13.69 9.40
C ARG A 142 17.77 -14.03 8.79
N GLN A 143 17.80 -14.39 7.51
CA GLN A 143 19.05 -14.65 6.80
C GLN A 143 19.99 -13.43 6.82
N TRP A 144 19.47 -12.22 6.55
CA TRP A 144 20.28 -11.01 6.57
C TRP A 144 20.78 -10.66 7.98
N ALA A 145 20.03 -11.01 9.03
CA ALA A 145 20.47 -10.85 10.41
C ALA A 145 21.58 -11.86 10.79
N GLU A 146 21.53 -13.09 10.26
CA GLU A 146 22.61 -14.06 10.39
C GLU A 146 23.88 -13.57 9.69
N GLU A 147 23.76 -13.05 8.46
CA GLU A 147 24.87 -12.42 7.73
C GLU A 147 25.48 -11.25 8.52
N TRP A 148 24.63 -10.41 9.11
CA TRP A 148 25.07 -9.31 9.97
C TRP A 148 25.81 -9.81 11.21
N THR A 149 25.30 -10.86 11.85
CA THR A 149 25.92 -11.43 13.06
C THR A 149 27.27 -12.09 12.74
N ALA A 150 27.41 -12.70 11.57
CA ALA A 150 28.64 -13.36 11.14
C ALA A 150 29.77 -12.38 10.81
N ASP A 151 29.45 -11.20 10.26
CA ASP A 151 30.40 -10.13 9.96
C ASP A 151 29.73 -8.75 10.15
N PRO A 152 29.64 -8.25 11.40
CA PRO A 152 28.96 -6.99 11.68
C PRO A 152 29.60 -5.80 11.00
N ASP A 153 30.93 -5.69 11.04
CA ASP A 153 31.66 -4.55 10.50
C ASP A 153 31.68 -4.53 8.96
N GLY A 154 31.86 -5.70 8.34
CA GLY A 154 31.80 -5.81 6.88
C GLY A 154 30.38 -5.62 6.36
N THR A 155 29.37 -6.19 7.02
CA THR A 155 27.97 -6.00 6.61
C THR A 155 27.51 -4.56 6.80
N ARG A 156 27.85 -3.91 7.91
CA ARG A 156 27.57 -2.48 8.14
C ARG A 156 28.14 -1.62 7.02
N ARG A 157 29.43 -1.76 6.70
CA ARG A 157 30.06 -1.01 5.59
C ARG A 157 29.38 -1.24 4.23
N ARG A 158 28.96 -2.47 3.94
CA ARG A 158 28.22 -2.79 2.69
C ARG A 158 26.85 -2.10 2.66
N TYR A 159 26.11 -2.12 3.76
CA TYR A 159 24.81 -1.46 3.87
C TYR A 159 24.94 0.06 3.81
N ASP A 160 25.94 0.65 4.47
CA ASP A 160 26.19 2.09 4.43
C ASP A 160 26.48 2.55 2.99
N ALA A 161 27.40 1.88 2.29
CA ALA A 161 27.73 2.20 0.89
C ALA A 161 26.53 1.99 -0.06
N TRP A 162 25.69 1.00 0.21
CA TRP A 162 24.46 0.79 -0.55
C TRP A 162 23.41 1.87 -0.27
N SER A 163 23.25 2.29 1.00
CA SER A 163 22.33 3.35 1.41
C SER A 163 22.74 4.71 0.83
N GLU A 164 24.02 5.05 0.85
CA GLU A 164 24.55 6.26 0.22
C GLU A 164 24.18 6.31 -1.27
N ARG A 165 24.34 5.17 -1.98
CA ARG A 165 23.92 5.08 -3.38
C ARG A 165 22.41 5.24 -3.58
N LEU A 166 21.58 4.75 -2.65
CA LEU A 166 20.13 4.96 -2.72
C LEU A 166 19.78 6.45 -2.64
N ASP A 167 20.45 7.17 -1.76
CA ASP A 167 20.25 8.60 -1.56
C ASP A 167 20.77 9.42 -2.73
N ASP A 168 21.99 9.15 -3.21
CA ASP A 168 22.59 9.81 -4.36
C ASP A 168 21.74 9.67 -5.63
N THR A 169 21.19 8.48 -5.83
CA THR A 169 20.32 8.19 -6.98
C THR A 169 18.87 8.58 -6.75
N ARG A 170 18.53 9.00 -5.52
CA ARG A 170 17.16 9.33 -5.08
C ARG A 170 16.16 8.23 -5.43
N ALA A 171 16.58 6.97 -5.27
CA ALA A 171 15.83 5.81 -5.71
C ALA A 171 14.45 5.73 -5.03
N LEU A 172 14.38 6.03 -3.73
CA LEU A 172 13.12 6.04 -2.98
C LEU A 172 12.39 7.39 -3.05
N SER A 173 13.11 8.48 -2.79
CA SER A 173 12.55 9.83 -2.62
C SER A 173 12.03 10.45 -3.92
N ASP A 174 12.70 10.19 -5.05
CA ASP A 174 12.26 10.70 -6.36
C ASP A 174 11.67 9.55 -7.19
N TRP A 175 12.46 8.52 -7.53
CA TRP A 175 12.03 7.51 -8.50
C TRP A 175 10.78 6.74 -8.07
N VAL A 176 10.81 6.10 -6.90
CA VAL A 176 9.65 5.36 -6.40
C VAL A 176 8.49 6.32 -6.10
N HIS A 177 8.74 7.47 -5.46
CA HIS A 177 7.70 8.46 -5.16
C HIS A 177 6.96 8.92 -6.42
N PHE A 178 7.66 9.44 -7.43
CA PHE A 178 7.04 9.95 -8.65
C PHE A 178 6.33 8.84 -9.42
N LYS A 179 6.93 7.65 -9.56
CA LYS A 179 6.30 6.54 -10.29
C LYS A 179 5.04 6.03 -9.58
N ALA A 180 5.02 6.03 -8.24
CA ALA A 180 3.82 5.72 -7.46
C ALA A 180 2.73 6.77 -7.69
N ARG A 181 3.06 8.07 -7.62
CA ARG A 181 2.15 9.20 -7.88
C ARG A 181 1.52 9.16 -9.26
N TYR A 182 2.33 9.03 -10.30
CA TYR A 182 1.82 8.94 -11.68
C TYR A 182 0.99 7.67 -11.93
N SER A 183 1.25 6.60 -11.17
CA SER A 183 0.50 5.34 -11.27
C SER A 183 -0.71 5.26 -10.34
N ARG A 184 -1.00 6.32 -9.56
CA ARG A 184 -2.07 6.35 -8.54
C ARG A 184 -1.93 5.22 -7.50
N ARG A 185 -0.74 5.14 -6.90
CA ARG A 185 -0.35 4.14 -5.90
C ARG A 185 0.43 4.75 -4.74
N GLU A 186 0.26 6.04 -4.43
CA GLU A 186 0.99 6.64 -3.31
C GLU A 186 0.58 6.01 -1.99
N ALA A 187 -0.73 5.86 -1.74
CA ALA A 187 -1.21 5.21 -0.53
C ALA A 187 -0.78 3.74 -0.44
N ALA A 188 -0.89 2.98 -1.54
CA ALA A 188 -0.39 1.60 -1.58
C ALA A 188 1.12 1.50 -1.32
N LYS A 189 1.93 2.44 -1.83
CA LYS A 189 3.37 2.53 -1.55
C LYS A 189 3.62 2.76 -0.05
N GLU A 190 2.89 3.67 0.58
CA GLU A 190 3.04 3.95 2.02
C GLU A 190 2.63 2.77 2.90
N VAL A 191 1.53 2.08 2.55
CA VAL A 191 1.15 0.84 3.24
C VAL A 191 2.19 -0.25 3.04
N ALA A 192 2.68 -0.47 1.82
CA ALA A 192 3.73 -1.44 1.55
C ALA A 192 5.01 -1.15 2.34
N GLN A 193 5.39 0.11 2.49
CA GLN A 193 6.52 0.53 3.31
C GLN A 193 6.32 0.14 4.78
N LYS A 194 5.16 0.45 5.35
CA LYS A 194 4.86 0.12 6.76
C LYS A 194 4.88 -1.39 6.99
N LEU A 195 4.21 -2.16 6.12
CA LEU A 195 4.11 -3.61 6.27
C LEU A 195 5.46 -4.31 6.08
N SER A 196 6.22 -3.95 5.04
CA SER A 196 7.53 -4.56 4.78
C SER A 196 8.54 -4.29 5.88
N ARG A 197 8.58 -3.05 6.41
CA ARG A 197 9.43 -2.70 7.56
C ARG A 197 9.01 -3.46 8.81
N ALA A 198 7.73 -3.46 9.14
CA ALA A 198 7.23 -4.16 10.33
C ALA A 198 7.51 -5.67 10.28
N ALA A 199 7.32 -6.31 9.11
CA ALA A 199 7.61 -7.74 8.94
C ALA A 199 9.11 -8.05 9.14
N ALA A 200 10.00 -7.23 8.59
CA ALA A 200 11.44 -7.40 8.74
C ALA A 200 11.90 -7.10 10.18
N GLU A 201 11.45 -5.98 10.75
CA GLU A 201 11.73 -5.59 12.14
C GLU A 201 11.32 -6.70 13.11
N GLN A 202 10.08 -7.20 13.01
CA GLN A 202 9.60 -8.28 13.86
C GLN A 202 10.47 -9.53 13.76
N ALA A 203 10.86 -9.93 12.54
CA ALA A 203 11.69 -11.11 12.32
C ALA A 203 13.10 -10.96 12.88
N VAL A 204 13.71 -9.78 12.71
CA VAL A 204 15.09 -9.49 13.13
C VAL A 204 15.18 -9.26 14.64
N THR A 205 14.22 -8.53 15.22
CA THR A 205 14.14 -8.34 16.69
C THR A 205 13.92 -9.67 17.42
N ALA A 206 13.14 -10.59 16.85
CA ALA A 206 12.95 -11.93 17.44
C ALA A 206 14.27 -12.74 17.51
N MET A 207 15.28 -12.41 16.71
CA MET A 207 16.62 -12.99 16.78
C MET A 207 17.56 -12.29 17.77
N GLY A 208 17.11 -11.23 18.43
CA GLY A 208 17.94 -10.45 19.36
C GLY A 208 18.99 -9.56 18.67
N ALA A 209 18.78 -9.21 17.39
CA ALA A 209 19.69 -8.33 16.66
C ALA A 209 19.67 -6.90 17.25
N ASP A 210 20.80 -6.20 17.10
CA ASP A 210 20.94 -4.82 17.55
C ASP A 210 20.15 -3.82 16.70
N LYS A 211 20.05 -2.58 17.19
CA LYS A 211 19.26 -1.52 16.53
C LYS A 211 19.78 -1.18 15.13
N ASP A 212 21.10 -1.17 14.92
CA ASP A 212 21.68 -0.82 13.62
C ASP A 212 21.32 -1.90 12.59
N ALA A 213 21.37 -3.18 12.98
CA ALA A 213 20.94 -4.30 12.17
C ALA A 213 19.45 -4.20 11.79
N VAL A 214 18.59 -3.91 12.77
CA VAL A 214 17.14 -3.72 12.56
C VAL A 214 16.87 -2.60 11.58
N ASP A 215 17.48 -1.42 11.76
CA ASP A 215 17.26 -0.25 10.91
C ASP A 215 17.72 -0.53 9.46
N ALA A 216 18.90 -1.13 9.30
CA ALA A 216 19.50 -1.46 8.01
C ALA A 216 18.68 -2.53 7.25
N ILE A 217 18.28 -3.61 7.92
CA ILE A 217 17.48 -4.68 7.33
C ILE A 217 16.07 -4.19 6.99
N SER A 218 15.45 -3.37 7.85
CA SER A 218 14.15 -2.76 7.58
C SER A 218 14.19 -1.86 6.35
N LEU A 219 15.30 -1.13 6.14
CA LEU A 219 15.52 -0.36 4.91
C LEU A 219 15.64 -1.28 3.67
N ARG A 220 16.40 -2.38 3.75
CA ARG A 220 16.51 -3.38 2.66
C ARG A 220 15.15 -4.00 2.32
N ALA A 221 14.37 -4.37 3.32
CA ALA A 221 13.02 -4.90 3.14
C ALA A 221 12.09 -3.90 2.42
N TRP A 222 12.15 -2.62 2.80
CA TRP A 222 11.42 -1.57 2.12
C TRP A 222 11.88 -1.42 0.66
N CYS A 223 13.18 -1.30 0.41
CA CYS A 223 13.70 -1.16 -0.95
C CYS A 223 13.29 -2.32 -1.85
N LEU A 224 13.42 -3.56 -1.37
CA LEU A 224 13.04 -4.75 -2.11
C LEU A 224 11.55 -4.71 -2.48
N THR A 225 10.71 -4.36 -1.52
CA THR A 225 9.26 -4.22 -1.70
C THR A 225 8.91 -3.12 -2.69
N ALA A 226 9.52 -1.95 -2.56
CA ALA A 226 9.36 -0.82 -3.47
C ALA A 226 9.79 -1.17 -4.90
N GLY A 227 10.92 -1.87 -5.05
CA GLY A 227 11.43 -2.39 -6.31
C GLY A 227 10.48 -3.37 -6.97
N GLN A 228 9.86 -4.28 -6.21
CA GLN A 228 8.84 -5.18 -6.74
C GLN A 228 7.55 -4.44 -7.12
N LEU A 229 7.09 -3.51 -6.28
CA LEU A 229 5.87 -2.73 -6.48
C LEU A 229 5.96 -1.84 -7.73
N MET A 230 7.12 -1.23 -7.97
CA MET A 230 7.37 -0.33 -9.10
C MET A 230 8.10 -0.99 -10.27
N HIS A 231 8.30 -2.31 -10.25
CA HIS A 231 9.09 -3.04 -11.25
C HIS A 231 8.71 -2.70 -12.70
N ASP A 232 7.41 -2.66 -13.00
CA ASP A 232 6.91 -2.41 -14.37
C ASP A 232 6.88 -0.91 -14.73
N ARG A 233 7.29 -0.05 -13.79
CA ARG A 233 7.35 1.41 -13.92
C ARG A 233 8.77 1.95 -13.95
N ILE A 234 9.71 1.23 -13.34
CA ILE A 234 11.15 1.50 -13.32
C ILE A 234 11.83 0.38 -14.12
N CYS A 235 11.77 0.48 -15.44
CA CYS A 235 12.23 -0.58 -16.34
C CYS A 235 12.76 -0.13 -17.70
N ARG A 236 12.69 1.17 -18.00
CA ARG A 236 13.04 1.74 -19.31
C ARG A 236 14.46 2.26 -19.33
N GLY A 237 15.24 1.76 -20.29
CA GLY A 237 16.64 2.17 -20.44
C GLY A 237 17.54 1.66 -19.30
N ASP A 238 18.84 1.88 -19.44
CA ASP A 238 19.81 1.23 -18.54
C ASP A 238 19.90 1.92 -17.17
N TYR A 239 19.61 3.21 -17.11
CA TYR A 239 19.56 3.93 -15.83
C TYR A 239 18.39 3.46 -14.95
N GLU A 240 17.16 3.35 -15.46
CA GLU A 240 16.06 2.82 -14.62
C GLU A 240 16.33 1.38 -14.19
N LYS A 241 16.96 0.56 -15.04
CA LYS A 241 17.37 -0.80 -14.65
C LYS A 241 18.37 -0.79 -13.50
N SER A 242 19.32 0.15 -13.47
CA SER A 242 20.29 0.27 -12.38
C SER A 242 19.63 0.73 -11.07
N ILE A 243 18.68 1.69 -11.13
CA ILE A 243 17.85 2.08 -9.98
C ILE A 243 17.08 0.88 -9.45
N ARG A 244 16.47 0.09 -10.34
CA ARG A 244 15.74 -1.10 -9.91
C ARG A 244 16.65 -2.15 -9.30
N ALA A 245 17.82 -2.43 -9.88
CA ALA A 245 18.79 -3.37 -9.30
C ALA A 245 19.22 -2.92 -7.89
N LEU A 246 19.44 -1.61 -7.72
CA LEU A 246 19.75 -1.00 -6.43
C LEU A 246 18.61 -1.20 -5.40
N LEU A 247 17.35 -0.96 -5.80
CA LEU A 247 16.18 -1.21 -4.95
C LEU A 247 16.02 -2.69 -4.58
N LEU A 248 16.31 -3.60 -5.51
CA LEU A 248 16.26 -5.03 -5.26
C LEU A 248 17.40 -5.52 -4.36
N GLY A 249 18.37 -4.67 -4.02
CA GLY A 249 19.47 -5.02 -3.12
C GLY A 249 20.53 -5.92 -3.76
N THR A 250 20.60 -6.03 -5.09
CA THR A 250 21.49 -6.99 -5.78
C THR A 250 22.98 -6.80 -5.45
N ALA A 251 23.38 -5.58 -5.06
CA ALA A 251 24.74 -5.29 -4.63
C ALA A 251 25.07 -5.86 -3.22
N LEU A 252 24.05 -6.15 -2.41
CA LEU A 252 24.19 -6.72 -1.07
C LEU A 252 24.26 -8.25 -1.08
N ASP A 253 23.84 -8.90 -2.16
CA ASP A 253 23.76 -10.37 -2.29
C ASP A 253 25.14 -11.06 -2.46
N THR A 254 26.24 -10.38 -2.13
CA THR A 254 27.61 -10.78 -2.46
C THR A 254 28.20 -11.93 -1.64
N ASN A 255 27.47 -12.52 -0.69
CA ASN A 255 27.93 -13.66 0.13
C ASN A 255 26.98 -14.87 0.17
N ALA A 256 26.00 -14.99 -0.73
CA ALA A 256 25.25 -16.24 -0.86
C ALA A 256 26.04 -17.20 -1.78
N PRO A 257 26.59 -18.34 -1.29
CA PRO A 257 26.97 -19.42 -2.19
C PRO A 257 25.68 -19.92 -2.86
N ALA A 258 25.63 -19.80 -4.18
CA ALA A 258 24.78 -20.55 -5.11
C ALA A 258 23.54 -21.26 -4.51
N LEU A 259 22.38 -20.60 -4.56
CA LEU A 259 21.12 -21.26 -4.93
C LEU A 259 20.84 -20.99 -6.41
N ALA A 260 21.80 -21.40 -7.23
CA ALA A 260 21.56 -21.78 -8.60
C ALA A 260 21.65 -23.31 -8.63
N CYS A 261 20.54 -23.96 -8.97
CA CYS A 261 20.34 -25.40 -9.16
C CYS A 261 20.27 -26.27 -7.89
N ALA A 262 19.04 -26.55 -7.46
CA ALA A 262 18.54 -27.90 -7.18
C ALA A 262 17.03 -27.94 -7.49
#